data_AF-J1HKS4-F1
#
_entry.id   AF-J1HKS4-F1
#
_cell.length_a   1.000
_cell.length_b   1.000
_cell.length_c   1.000
_cell.angle_alpha   90.00
_cell.angle_beta   90.00
_cell.angle_gamma   90.00
#
_symmetry.space_group_name_H-M   'P 1'
#
loop_
_entity.id
_entity.type
_entity.pdbx_description
1 polymer ?
#
loop_
_entity_poly.entity_id
_entity_poly.type
_entity_poly.pdbx_seq_one_letter_code
_entity_poly.pdbx_strand_id
1 'polypeptide(L)'
;MTTSLLTSTTTPDTDLDLDLDLDLNAATDTNDPRITAEVEQVIDRLEALASEQENLQAQLAVLRDERDRLILRGLAYGMSSSELATRARLTGARVRAIADAAASSSARERVATAVTRLLSHNPALCTTYGALANAVGIGSAKGVASSLASNPDVSGRAGARVLLLRWAAPTLGGYVIPSTEPAWQTQGEDTATRLECLQEEGLVTRVTTPEGPAWVVPFEKVCADHTRLSQIIAA
;
A
#
# COMPACT_ATOMS: atom_id res chain seq x y z
N MET A 1 26.45 -29.26 45.66
CA MET A 1 25.36 -28.91 46.61
C MET A 1 25.25 -27.40 46.64
N THR A 2 24.24 -26.86 45.95
CA THR A 2 23.70 -25.51 46.14
C THR A 2 22.33 -25.50 45.46
N THR A 3 21.36 -25.02 46.21
CA THR A 3 19.92 -25.24 46.10
C THR A 3 19.27 -24.20 45.19
N SER A 4 18.40 -24.64 44.26
CA SER A 4 17.45 -23.78 43.55
C SER A 4 16.28 -23.43 44.47
N LEU A 5 15.95 -22.15 44.59
CA LEU A 5 14.70 -21.66 45.17
C LEU A 5 13.84 -21.10 44.04
N LEU A 6 12.81 -21.86 43.66
CA LEU A 6 11.68 -21.39 42.85
C LEU A 6 10.72 -20.65 43.78
N THR A 7 10.39 -19.40 43.44
CA THR A 7 9.39 -18.61 44.14
C THR A 7 8.03 -18.86 43.47
N SER A 8 7.20 -19.68 44.12
CA SER A 8 5.80 -19.88 43.76
C SER A 8 4.99 -18.65 44.17
N THR A 9 4.24 -18.06 43.23
CA THR A 9 3.24 -17.03 43.55
C THR A 9 1.88 -17.72 43.63
N THR A 10 1.35 -17.78 44.85
CA THR A 10 0.04 -18.33 45.21
C THR A 10 -1.08 -17.43 44.68
N THR A 11 -1.93 -17.95 43.80
CA THR A 11 -3.28 -17.43 43.55
C THR A 11 -4.21 -17.93 44.67
N PRO A 12 -5.04 -17.07 45.30
CA PRO A 12 -5.99 -17.54 46.28
C PRO A 12 -7.15 -18.26 45.59
N ASP A 13 -7.38 -19.51 46.02
CA ASP A 13 -8.64 -20.22 45.85
C ASP A 13 -9.80 -19.36 46.32
N THR A 14 -10.82 -19.25 45.48
CA THR A 14 -12.17 -18.93 45.94
C THR A 14 -13.10 -19.98 45.34
N ASP A 15 -13.04 -21.17 45.94
CA ASP A 15 -14.15 -22.13 45.90
C ASP A 15 -15.35 -21.48 46.59
N LEU A 16 -16.22 -20.89 45.78
CA LEU A 16 -17.63 -20.74 46.13
C LEU A 16 -18.37 -21.71 45.22
N ASP A 17 -18.57 -22.92 45.73
CA ASP A 17 -19.64 -23.82 45.34
C ASP A 17 -20.95 -23.04 45.34
N LEU A 18 -21.32 -22.53 44.17
CA LEU A 18 -22.69 -22.21 43.84
C LEU A 18 -23.22 -23.43 43.11
N ASP A 19 -23.91 -24.29 43.86
CA ASP A 19 -24.84 -25.30 43.35
C ASP A 19 -25.81 -24.62 42.38
N LEU A 20 -25.42 -24.58 41.11
CA LEU A 20 -26.27 -24.24 39.97
C LEU A 20 -26.68 -25.55 39.31
N ASP A 21 -27.36 -26.41 40.09
CA ASP A 21 -28.33 -27.34 39.54
C ASP A 21 -29.51 -26.51 39.02
N LEU A 22 -29.29 -25.79 37.90
CA LEU A 22 -30.37 -25.31 37.07
C LEU A 22 -30.86 -26.50 36.25
N ASP A 23 -32.00 -27.04 36.67
CA ASP A 23 -32.84 -27.95 35.91
C ASP A 23 -33.01 -27.43 34.46
N LEU A 24 -32.19 -27.95 33.54
CA LEU A 24 -32.19 -27.59 32.12
C LEU A 24 -33.42 -28.13 31.34
N ASN A 25 -34.42 -28.66 32.05
CA ASN A 25 -35.59 -29.34 31.47
C ASN A 25 -36.94 -28.81 31.96
N ALA A 26 -37.00 -27.71 32.70
CA ALA A 26 -38.24 -26.94 32.83
C ALA A 26 -38.40 -26.13 31.54
N ALA A 27 -39.34 -26.54 30.69
CA ALA A 27 -39.71 -25.92 29.43
C ALA A 27 -39.42 -24.40 29.40
N THR A 28 -38.37 -24.01 28.67
CA THR A 28 -38.16 -22.63 28.27
C THR A 28 -39.31 -22.27 27.34
N ASP A 29 -40.37 -21.74 27.92
CA ASP A 29 -41.39 -21.03 27.18
C ASP A 29 -40.68 -19.83 26.58
N THR A 30 -40.22 -19.98 25.34
CA THR A 30 -39.58 -18.93 24.54
C THR A 30 -40.56 -17.78 24.26
N ASN A 31 -41.81 -17.93 24.67
CA ASN A 31 -42.86 -16.91 24.75
C ASN A 31 -43.10 -16.35 26.16
N ASP A 32 -42.24 -16.61 27.15
CA ASP A 32 -42.34 -15.88 28.43
C ASP A 32 -42.07 -14.40 28.16
N PRO A 33 -43.09 -13.52 28.30
CA PRO A 33 -42.97 -12.11 27.95
C PRO A 33 -41.90 -11.38 28.76
N ARG A 34 -41.49 -11.93 29.92
CA ARG A 34 -40.39 -11.37 30.73
C ARG A 34 -39.03 -11.65 30.10
N ILE A 35 -38.81 -12.88 29.63
CA ILE A 35 -37.57 -13.27 28.94
C ILE A 35 -37.48 -12.49 27.62
N THR A 36 -38.58 -12.35 26.88
CA THR A 36 -38.60 -11.54 25.65
C THR A 36 -38.25 -10.08 25.92
N ALA A 37 -38.83 -9.46 26.95
CA ALA A 37 -38.54 -8.07 27.31
C ALA A 37 -37.09 -7.87 27.79
N GLU A 38 -36.53 -8.82 28.52
CA GLU A 38 -35.14 -8.77 28.98
C GLU A 38 -34.15 -8.93 27.81
N VAL A 39 -34.43 -9.84 26.86
CA VAL A 39 -33.65 -9.99 25.63
C VAL A 39 -33.70 -8.72 24.78
N GLU A 40 -34.88 -8.10 24.62
CA GLU A 40 -35.02 -6.83 23.90
C GLU A 40 -34.21 -5.72 24.57
N GLN A 41 -34.28 -5.60 25.91
CA GLN A 41 -33.47 -4.64 26.65
C GLN A 41 -31.95 -4.88 26.49
N VAL A 42 -31.51 -6.13 26.47
CA VAL A 42 -30.11 -6.49 26.23
C VAL A 42 -29.69 -6.11 24.81
N ILE A 43 -30.52 -6.39 23.80
CA ILE A 43 -30.26 -6.04 22.40
C ILE A 43 -30.15 -4.52 22.26
N ASP A 44 -31.13 -3.75 22.76
CA ASP A 44 -31.12 -2.29 22.74
C ASP A 44 -29.84 -1.72 23.37
N ARG A 45 -29.39 -2.34 24.48
CA ARG A 45 -28.16 -1.91 25.15
C ARG A 45 -26.92 -2.22 24.31
N LEU A 46 -26.85 -3.38 23.67
CA LEU A 46 -25.75 -3.75 22.79
C LEU A 46 -25.69 -2.84 21.56
N GLU A 47 -26.83 -2.51 20.95
CA GLU A 47 -26.90 -1.59 19.81
C GLU A 47 -26.44 -0.18 20.20
N ALA A 48 -26.87 0.31 21.37
CA ALA A 48 -26.42 1.60 21.89
C ALA A 48 -24.90 1.63 22.15
N LEU A 49 -24.35 0.56 22.74
CA LEU A 49 -22.91 0.45 22.98
C LEU A 49 -22.10 0.34 21.68
N ALA A 50 -22.60 -0.39 20.69
CA ALA A 50 -21.96 -0.49 19.37
C ALA A 50 -21.92 0.88 18.68
N SER A 51 -23.02 1.63 18.74
CA SER A 51 -23.10 2.99 18.18
C SER A 51 -22.15 3.96 18.90
N GLU A 52 -22.06 3.87 20.23
CA GLU A 52 -21.11 4.67 21.00
C GLU A 52 -19.65 4.32 20.67
N GLN A 53 -19.34 3.02 20.54
CA GLN A 53 -18.03 2.54 20.15
C GLN A 53 -17.63 3.06 18.77
N GLU A 54 -18.53 3.01 17.79
CA GLU A 54 -18.30 3.55 16.44
C GLU A 54 -18.02 5.06 16.48
N ASN A 55 -18.82 5.82 17.23
CA ASN A 55 -18.64 7.26 17.40
C ASN A 55 -17.27 7.59 18.04
N LEU A 56 -16.89 6.89 19.11
CA LEU A 56 -15.59 7.07 19.75
C LEU A 56 -14.43 6.71 18.82
N GLN A 57 -14.57 5.66 18.01
CA GLN A 57 -13.57 5.28 17.00
C GLN A 57 -13.42 6.36 15.92
N ALA A 58 -14.53 6.94 15.44
CA ALA A 58 -14.52 8.03 14.48
C ALA A 58 -13.83 9.29 15.04
N GLN A 59 -14.17 9.68 16.27
CA GLN A 59 -13.51 10.82 16.95
C GLN A 59 -12.00 10.58 17.12
N LEU A 60 -11.63 9.36 17.52
CA LEU A 60 -10.23 8.99 17.69
C LEU A 60 -9.46 9.01 16.36
N ALA A 61 -10.08 8.62 15.25
CA ALA A 61 -9.50 8.73 13.91
C ALA A 61 -9.19 10.19 13.55
N VAL A 62 -10.15 11.11 13.76
CA VAL A 62 -9.96 12.55 13.51
C VAL A 62 -8.78 13.12 14.31
N LEU A 63 -8.68 12.77 15.59
CA LEU A 63 -7.56 13.21 16.44
C LEU A 63 -6.21 12.62 16.02
N ARG A 64 -6.20 11.36 15.55
CA ARG A 64 -4.98 10.74 15.00
C ARG A 64 -4.53 11.45 13.74
N ASP A 65 -5.45 11.81 12.85
CA ASP A 65 -5.13 12.53 11.62
C ASP A 65 -4.60 13.93 11.92
N GLU A 66 -5.23 14.66 12.85
CA GLU A 66 -4.75 15.96 13.28
C GLU A 66 -3.33 15.87 13.86
N ARG A 67 -3.09 14.91 14.76
CA ARG A 67 -1.75 14.66 15.31
C ARG A 67 -0.74 14.35 14.20
N ASP A 68 -1.07 13.48 13.26
CA ASP A 68 -0.16 13.08 12.19
C ASP A 68 0.14 14.28 11.26
N ARG A 69 -0.84 15.15 10.97
CA ARG A 69 -0.62 16.44 10.28
C ARG A 69 0.31 17.38 11.04
N LEU A 70 0.12 17.52 12.36
CA LEU A 70 0.98 18.36 13.20
C LEU A 70 2.41 17.84 13.26
N ILE A 71 2.60 16.51 13.27
CA ILE A 71 3.92 15.88 13.19
C ILE A 71 4.61 16.26 11.88
N LEU A 72 3.92 16.06 10.75
CA LEU A 72 4.47 16.40 9.44
C LEU A 72 4.78 17.91 9.32
N ARG A 73 3.93 18.77 9.89
CA ARG A 73 4.15 20.21 9.93
C ARG A 73 5.40 20.58 10.75
N GLY A 74 5.58 19.96 11.91
CA GLY A 74 6.77 20.16 12.74
C GLY A 74 8.07 19.79 12.00
N LEU A 75 8.07 18.64 11.32
CA LEU A 75 9.19 18.20 10.49
C LEU A 75 9.45 19.18 9.33
N ALA A 76 8.39 19.67 8.67
CA ALA A 76 8.51 20.63 7.58
C ALA A 76 9.09 21.99 8.02
N TYR A 77 8.90 22.40 9.28
CA TYR A 77 9.53 23.59 9.85
C TYR A 77 10.96 23.35 10.40
N GLY A 78 11.58 22.21 10.06
CA GLY A 78 12.98 21.93 10.37
C GLY A 78 13.23 21.28 11.72
N MET A 79 12.18 20.89 12.46
CA MET A 79 12.35 20.13 13.70
C MET A 79 12.86 18.73 13.39
N SER A 80 13.89 18.28 14.11
CA SER A 80 14.37 16.90 13.96
C SER A 80 13.35 15.89 14.52
N SER A 81 13.32 14.67 13.98
CA SER A 81 12.41 13.62 14.46
C SER A 81 12.61 13.29 15.95
N SER A 82 13.84 13.39 16.47
CA SER A 82 14.15 13.19 17.89
C SER A 82 13.63 14.34 18.75
N GLU A 83 13.86 15.60 18.34
CA GLU A 83 13.36 16.77 19.06
C GLU A 83 11.82 16.77 19.12
N LEU A 84 11.17 16.49 17.99
CA LEU A 84 9.72 16.40 17.91
C LEU A 84 9.16 15.29 18.80
N ALA A 85 9.80 14.11 18.79
CA ALA A 85 9.40 13.00 19.64
C ALA A 85 9.50 13.35 21.13
N THR A 86 10.62 13.95 21.55
CA THR A 86 10.82 14.35 22.96
C THR A 86 9.81 15.41 23.39
N ARG A 87 9.63 16.49 22.61
CA ARG A 87 8.73 17.59 22.99
C ARG A 87 7.25 17.20 22.97
N ALA A 88 6.84 16.39 22.01
CA ALA A 88 5.47 15.92 21.88
C ALA A 88 5.16 14.66 22.71
N ARG A 89 6.12 14.15 23.50
CA ARG A 89 6.00 12.90 24.27
C ARG A 89 5.58 11.70 23.41
N LEU A 90 6.12 11.65 22.18
CA LEU A 90 5.93 10.56 21.24
C LEU A 90 7.17 9.66 21.22
N THR A 91 7.03 8.44 20.71
CA THR A 91 8.20 7.61 20.39
C THR A 91 8.83 8.09 19.08
N GLY A 92 10.17 8.08 19.00
CA GLY A 92 10.86 8.38 17.74
C GLY A 92 10.49 7.43 16.60
N ALA A 93 10.10 6.20 16.93
CA ALA A 93 9.57 5.22 15.97
C ALA A 93 8.24 5.68 15.36
N ARG A 94 7.33 6.26 16.15
CA ARG A 94 6.05 6.78 15.66
C ARG A 94 6.24 7.94 14.69
N VAL A 95 7.11 8.89 15.02
CA VAL A 95 7.41 10.04 14.14
C VAL A 95 7.99 9.57 12.81
N ARG A 96 8.94 8.63 12.83
CA ARG A 96 9.52 8.03 11.61
C ARG A 96 8.47 7.32 10.77
N ALA A 97 7.65 6.46 11.38
CA ALA A 97 6.60 5.74 10.66
C ALA A 97 5.62 6.67 9.94
N ILE A 98 5.24 7.80 10.55
CA ILE A 98 4.37 8.80 9.91
C ILE A 98 5.09 9.51 8.76
N ALA A 99 6.34 9.92 8.96
CA ALA A 99 7.14 10.55 7.92
C ALA A 99 7.34 9.62 6.71
N ASP A 100 7.64 8.35 6.96
CA ASP A 100 7.83 7.33 5.93
C ASP A 100 6.52 7.03 5.18
N ALA A 101 5.39 6.97 5.90
CA ALA A 101 4.07 6.79 5.29
C ALA A 101 3.69 7.99 4.41
N ALA A 102 3.94 9.21 4.87
CA ALA A 102 3.69 10.42 4.09
C ALA A 102 4.59 10.51 2.85
N ALA A 103 5.88 10.21 3.00
CA ALA A 103 6.82 10.15 1.89
C ALA A 103 6.41 9.10 0.85
N SER A 104 5.96 7.93 1.30
CA SER A 104 5.46 6.85 0.42
C SER A 104 4.16 7.25 -0.28
N SER A 105 3.24 7.92 0.41
CA SER A 105 1.99 8.44 -0.19
C SER A 105 2.29 9.48 -1.26
N SER A 106 3.17 10.45 -0.95
CA SER A 106 3.58 11.47 -1.92
C SER A 106 4.34 10.87 -3.11
N ALA A 107 5.18 9.85 -2.88
CA ALA A 107 5.84 9.13 -3.97
C ALA A 107 4.83 8.45 -4.91
N ARG A 108 3.79 7.80 -4.35
CA ARG A 108 2.70 7.20 -5.14
C ARG A 108 1.97 8.23 -5.99
N GLU A 109 1.60 9.36 -5.40
CA GLU A 109 0.92 10.45 -6.12
C GLU A 109 1.76 11.00 -7.27
N ARG A 110 3.06 11.26 -7.04
CA ARG A 110 3.97 11.74 -8.09
C ARG A 110 4.15 10.72 -9.21
N VAL A 111 4.26 9.43 -8.89
CA VAL A 111 4.36 8.36 -9.90
C VAL A 111 3.07 8.23 -10.69
N ALA A 112 1.90 8.24 -10.04
CA ALA A 112 0.62 8.18 -10.72
C ALA A 112 0.45 9.34 -11.70
N THR A 113 0.69 10.56 -11.22
CA THR A 113 0.65 11.76 -12.06
C THR A 113 1.59 11.66 -13.25
N ALA A 114 2.84 11.26 -13.03
CA ALA A 114 3.83 11.13 -14.09
C ALA A 114 3.45 10.07 -15.13
N VAL A 115 2.90 8.94 -14.70
CA VAL A 115 2.43 7.89 -15.61
C VAL A 115 1.21 8.36 -16.41
N THR A 116 0.23 9.02 -15.79
CA THR A 116 -0.92 9.60 -16.51
C THR A 116 -0.46 10.59 -17.59
N ARG A 117 0.53 11.43 -17.28
CA ARG A 117 1.10 12.38 -18.25
C ARG A 117 1.87 11.68 -19.37
N LEU A 118 2.65 10.64 -19.04
CA LEU A 118 3.32 9.79 -20.03
C LEU A 118 2.33 9.10 -20.98
N LEU A 119 1.20 8.61 -20.46
CA LEU A 119 0.14 8.01 -21.27
C LEU A 119 -0.52 9.00 -22.22
N SER A 120 -0.71 10.23 -21.75
CA SER A 120 -1.36 11.31 -22.51
C SER A 120 -0.46 11.92 -23.58
N HIS A 121 0.86 11.68 -23.54
CA HIS A 121 1.79 12.22 -24.51
C HIS A 121 1.63 11.58 -25.89
N ASN A 122 1.63 12.41 -26.93
CA ASN A 122 1.56 12.01 -28.34
C ASN A 122 2.77 12.58 -29.11
N PRO A 123 3.56 11.76 -29.82
CA PRO A 123 3.44 10.31 -30.01
C PRO A 123 3.61 9.52 -28.70
N ALA A 124 2.97 8.35 -28.63
CA ALA A 124 3.08 7.46 -27.48
C ALA A 124 4.54 7.07 -27.23
N LEU A 125 4.95 7.09 -25.96
CA LEU A 125 6.32 6.73 -25.55
C LEU A 125 6.33 5.88 -24.28
N CYS A 126 7.38 5.10 -24.14
CA CYS A 126 7.79 4.45 -22.90
C CYS A 126 8.86 5.28 -22.18
N THR A 127 9.15 4.93 -20.94
CA THR A 127 10.30 5.41 -20.18
C THR A 127 10.98 4.24 -19.46
N THR A 128 11.96 4.52 -18.60
CA THR A 128 12.60 3.52 -17.75
C THR A 128 12.39 3.83 -16.27
N TYR A 129 12.46 2.81 -15.42
CA TYR A 129 12.35 3.01 -13.97
C TYR A 129 13.36 4.04 -13.42
N GLY A 130 14.59 4.05 -13.94
CA GLY A 130 15.62 5.00 -13.50
C GLY A 130 15.32 6.43 -13.95
N ALA A 131 14.91 6.61 -15.19
CA ALA A 131 14.51 7.92 -15.71
C ALA A 131 13.31 8.49 -14.95
N LEU A 132 12.29 7.65 -14.72
CA LEU A 132 11.11 8.02 -13.97
C LEU A 132 11.45 8.38 -12.52
N ALA A 133 12.28 7.58 -11.85
CA ALA A 133 12.72 7.84 -10.48
C ALA A 133 13.35 9.23 -10.34
N ASN A 134 14.28 9.56 -11.23
CA ASN A 134 14.93 10.87 -11.23
C ASN A 134 13.93 12.00 -11.56
N ALA A 135 13.06 11.81 -12.54
CA ALA A 135 12.10 12.83 -12.96
C ALA A 135 11.06 13.17 -11.87
N VAL A 136 10.64 12.19 -11.08
CA VAL A 136 9.68 12.40 -9.98
C VAL A 136 10.34 12.58 -8.61
N GLY A 137 11.67 12.69 -8.54
CA GLY A 137 12.39 12.86 -7.28
C GLY A 137 12.20 11.69 -6.30
N ILE A 138 12.21 10.44 -6.80
CA ILE A 138 12.24 9.23 -5.99
C ILE A 138 13.68 8.70 -6.00
N GLY A 139 14.22 8.39 -4.83
CA GLY A 139 15.65 8.09 -4.67
C GLY A 139 16.16 6.84 -5.40
N SER A 140 15.29 6.00 -6.00
CA SER A 140 15.74 4.86 -6.81
C SER A 140 14.65 4.29 -7.72
N ALA A 141 15.10 3.56 -8.75
CA ALA A 141 14.26 2.70 -9.60
C ALA A 141 13.47 1.66 -8.78
N LYS A 142 14.03 1.14 -7.69
CA LYS A 142 13.34 0.21 -6.79
C LYS A 142 12.15 0.87 -6.09
N GLY A 143 12.30 2.13 -5.70
CA GLY A 143 11.21 2.92 -5.12
C GLY A 143 10.04 3.10 -6.09
N VAL A 144 10.33 3.38 -7.36
CA VAL A 144 9.31 3.44 -8.42
C VAL A 144 8.63 2.09 -8.62
N ALA A 145 9.39 0.99 -8.67
CA ALA A 145 8.81 -0.35 -8.78
C ALA A 145 7.88 -0.68 -7.61
N SER A 146 8.31 -0.40 -6.38
CA SER A 146 7.46 -0.56 -5.20
C SER A 146 6.21 0.31 -5.24
N SER A 147 6.33 1.54 -5.77
CA SER A 147 5.19 2.43 -5.96
C SER A 147 4.21 1.85 -6.97
N LEU A 148 4.63 1.53 -8.19
CA LEU A 148 3.77 0.93 -9.22
C LEU A 148 3.10 -0.37 -8.74
N ALA A 149 3.83 -1.18 -7.97
CA ALA A 149 3.34 -2.44 -7.44
C ALA A 149 2.20 -2.29 -6.41
N SER A 150 2.18 -1.19 -5.66
CA SER A 150 1.26 -0.97 -4.54
C SER A 150 0.31 0.20 -4.77
N ASN A 151 0.36 0.83 -5.94
CA ASN A 151 -0.42 2.03 -6.24
C ASN A 151 -1.69 1.66 -7.00
N PRO A 152 -2.88 1.78 -6.37
CA PRO A 152 -4.15 1.49 -7.03
C PRO A 152 -4.50 2.51 -8.13
N ASP A 153 -3.87 3.69 -8.12
CA ASP A 153 -4.14 4.75 -9.10
C ASP A 153 -3.40 4.52 -10.44
N VAL A 154 -2.58 3.47 -10.53
CA VAL A 154 -1.82 3.13 -11.74
C VAL A 154 -2.12 1.69 -12.13
N SER A 155 -2.91 1.51 -13.19
CA SER A 155 -3.20 0.17 -13.71
C SER A 155 -1.92 -0.54 -14.18
N GLY A 156 -1.95 -1.88 -14.19
CA GLY A 156 -0.86 -2.69 -14.73
C GLY A 156 -0.49 -2.24 -16.15
N ARG A 157 -1.50 -2.04 -17.01
CA ARG A 157 -1.33 -1.49 -18.37
C ARG A 157 -0.61 -0.15 -18.42
N ALA A 158 -1.00 0.80 -17.56
CA ALA A 158 -0.32 2.08 -17.45
C ALA A 158 1.16 1.93 -17.04
N GLY A 159 1.42 1.03 -16.09
CA GLY A 159 2.77 0.67 -15.65
C GLY A 159 3.62 -0.03 -16.72
N ALA A 160 3.03 -0.59 -17.78
CA ALA A 160 3.73 -1.34 -18.83
C ALA A 160 4.73 -0.47 -19.60
N ARG A 161 4.46 0.84 -19.69
CA ARG A 161 5.32 1.83 -20.33
C ARG A 161 6.61 2.12 -19.56
N VAL A 162 6.78 1.59 -18.35
CA VAL A 162 7.99 1.79 -17.54
C VAL A 162 8.89 0.55 -17.65
N LEU A 163 9.93 0.67 -18.46
CA LEU A 163 10.78 -0.45 -18.87
C LEU A 163 11.98 -0.66 -17.94
N LEU A 164 12.38 -1.93 -17.82
CA LEU A 164 13.57 -2.32 -17.08
C LEU A 164 14.84 -2.04 -17.90
N LEU A 165 15.84 -1.44 -17.26
CA LEU A 165 17.11 -1.11 -17.92
C LEU A 165 17.81 -2.35 -18.50
N ARG A 166 17.74 -3.49 -17.79
CA ARG A 166 18.34 -4.77 -18.21
C ARG A 166 17.77 -5.35 -19.51
N TRP A 167 16.67 -4.79 -20.02
CA TRP A 167 16.07 -5.21 -21.28
C TRP A 167 16.64 -4.47 -22.49
N ALA A 168 17.46 -3.44 -22.27
CA ALA A 168 18.11 -2.73 -23.36
C ALA A 168 19.03 -3.69 -24.14
N ALA A 169 18.78 -3.79 -25.44
CA ALA A 169 19.57 -4.56 -26.40
C ALA A 169 20.01 -3.62 -27.53
N PRO A 170 21.17 -2.94 -27.39
CA PRO A 170 21.64 -1.99 -28.40
C PRO A 170 21.77 -2.58 -29.80
N THR A 171 22.13 -3.86 -29.90
CA THR A 171 22.24 -4.61 -31.16
C THR A 171 20.92 -4.79 -31.89
N LEU A 172 19.79 -4.70 -31.18
CA LEU A 172 18.44 -4.78 -31.73
C LEU A 172 17.74 -3.42 -31.80
N GLY A 173 18.43 -2.33 -31.41
CA GLY A 173 17.92 -0.97 -31.51
C GLY A 173 16.83 -0.60 -30.48
N GLY A 174 16.72 -1.32 -29.36
CA GLY A 174 15.70 -1.00 -28.36
C GLY A 174 15.70 -1.88 -27.13
N TYR A 175 14.55 -1.99 -26.47
CA TYR A 175 14.32 -2.82 -25.29
C TYR A 175 13.57 -4.10 -25.68
N VAL A 176 14.17 -5.27 -25.43
CA VAL A 176 13.55 -6.57 -25.68
C VAL A 176 12.50 -6.85 -24.61
N ILE A 177 11.25 -7.02 -25.03
CA ILE A 177 10.15 -7.30 -24.12
C ILE A 177 9.94 -8.82 -24.06
N PRO A 178 10.11 -9.44 -22.89
CA PRO A 178 9.90 -10.88 -22.75
C PRO A 178 8.41 -11.20 -22.94
N SER A 179 8.13 -12.37 -23.52
CA SER A 179 6.76 -12.88 -23.67
C SER A 179 6.13 -13.25 -22.32
N THR A 180 6.95 -13.57 -21.31
CA THR A 180 6.52 -13.85 -19.95
C THR A 180 7.44 -13.14 -18.94
N GLU A 181 6.83 -12.51 -17.94
CA GLU A 181 7.54 -11.87 -16.84
C GLU A 181 6.89 -12.34 -15.53
N PRO A 182 7.52 -13.27 -14.77
CA PRO A 182 6.92 -13.83 -13.56
C PRO A 182 6.61 -12.80 -12.47
N ALA A 183 7.33 -11.68 -12.48
CA ALA A 183 7.13 -10.57 -11.56
C ALA A 183 6.23 -9.46 -12.14
N TRP A 184 5.63 -9.68 -13.32
CA TRP A 184 4.69 -8.72 -13.88
C TRP A 184 3.43 -8.71 -13.03
N GLN A 185 3.14 -7.53 -12.53
CA GLN A 185 2.03 -7.36 -11.63
C GLN A 185 0.81 -6.92 -12.42
N THR A 186 -0.09 -7.87 -12.60
CA THR A 186 -1.47 -7.62 -12.99
C THR A 186 -2.17 -6.94 -11.81
N GLN A 187 -2.94 -5.89 -12.06
CA GLN A 187 -3.73 -5.21 -11.03
C GLN A 187 -5.22 -5.41 -11.32
N GLY A 188 -5.98 -5.80 -10.29
CA GLY A 188 -7.39 -6.12 -10.43
C GLY A 188 -7.61 -7.37 -11.29
N GLU A 189 -8.55 -7.29 -12.23
CA GLU A 189 -8.92 -8.39 -13.14
C GLU A 189 -8.10 -8.39 -14.45
N ASP A 190 -7.24 -7.40 -14.69
CA ASP A 190 -6.47 -7.30 -15.94
C ASP A 190 -5.32 -8.33 -15.94
N THR A 191 -5.48 -9.42 -16.69
CA THR A 191 -4.47 -10.48 -16.82
C THR A 191 -3.49 -10.28 -17.97
N ALA A 192 -3.54 -9.14 -18.68
CA ALA A 192 -2.68 -8.91 -19.84
C ALA A 192 -1.19 -8.87 -19.44
N THR A 193 -0.37 -9.56 -20.22
CA THR A 193 1.09 -9.49 -20.11
C THR A 193 1.59 -8.12 -20.51
N ARG A 194 2.78 -7.72 -20.03
CA ARG A 194 3.40 -6.45 -20.44
C ARG A 194 3.56 -6.35 -21.95
N LEU A 195 3.85 -7.46 -22.63
CA LEU A 195 3.97 -7.51 -24.09
C LEU A 195 2.64 -7.18 -24.78
N GLU A 196 1.54 -7.82 -24.35
CA GLU A 196 0.20 -7.55 -24.91
C GLU A 196 -0.20 -6.09 -24.74
N CYS A 197 0.02 -5.51 -23.54
CA CYS A 197 -0.24 -4.10 -23.29
C CYS A 197 0.52 -3.18 -24.27
N LEU A 198 1.81 -3.46 -24.50
CA LEU A 198 2.64 -2.64 -25.40
C LEU A 198 2.34 -2.88 -26.88
N GLN A 199 1.82 -4.06 -27.25
CA GLN A 199 1.35 -4.37 -28.60
C GLN A 199 0.09 -3.60 -28.96
N GLU A 200 -0.90 -3.60 -28.06
CA GLU A 200 -2.16 -2.87 -28.26
C GLU A 200 -1.94 -1.36 -28.44
N GLU A 201 -0.93 -0.81 -27.76
CA GLU A 201 -0.55 0.60 -27.88
C GLU A 201 0.41 0.90 -29.06
N GLY A 202 0.77 -0.11 -29.87
CA GLY A 202 1.65 0.05 -31.02
C GLY A 202 3.08 0.48 -30.66
N LEU A 203 3.53 0.18 -29.45
CA LEU A 203 4.85 0.59 -28.93
C LEU A 203 5.96 -0.41 -29.28
N VAL A 204 5.62 -1.66 -29.58
CA VAL A 204 6.60 -2.68 -29.97
C VAL A 204 6.67 -2.90 -31.47
N THR A 205 7.80 -3.43 -31.93
CA THR A 205 8.03 -3.91 -33.28
C THR A 205 8.67 -5.30 -33.22
N ARG A 206 8.23 -6.18 -34.12
CA ARG A 206 8.78 -7.53 -34.22
C ARG A 206 10.07 -7.50 -35.03
N VAL A 207 11.15 -8.06 -34.48
CA VAL A 207 12.44 -8.20 -35.15
C VAL A 207 12.83 -9.68 -35.25
N THR A 208 13.56 -10.03 -36.30
CA THR A 208 14.08 -11.39 -36.48
C THR A 208 15.47 -11.47 -35.87
N THR A 209 15.69 -12.42 -34.96
CA THR A 209 16.99 -12.69 -34.33
C THR A 209 17.45 -14.11 -34.66
N PRO A 210 18.74 -14.45 -34.45
CA PRO A 210 19.23 -15.81 -34.62
C PRO A 210 18.52 -16.86 -33.75
N GLU A 211 18.00 -16.45 -32.59
CA GLU A 211 17.29 -17.33 -31.65
C GLU A 211 15.77 -17.40 -31.94
N GLY A 212 15.28 -16.63 -32.92
CA GLY A 212 13.86 -16.54 -33.27
C GLY A 212 13.32 -15.11 -33.27
N PRO A 213 12.00 -14.93 -33.42
CA PRO A 213 11.38 -13.61 -33.38
C PRO A 213 11.45 -13.00 -31.97
N ALA A 214 11.82 -11.73 -31.87
CA ALA A 214 11.77 -10.95 -30.64
C ALA A 214 10.87 -9.72 -30.81
N TRP A 215 10.31 -9.23 -29.71
CA TRP A 215 9.54 -7.98 -29.66
C TRP A 215 10.36 -6.91 -28.98
N VAL A 216 10.50 -5.77 -29.64
CA VAL A 216 11.37 -4.67 -29.19
C VAL A 216 10.56 -3.39 -29.11
N VAL A 217 10.67 -2.65 -28.00
CA VAL A 217 10.32 -1.22 -27.98
C VAL A 217 11.54 -0.45 -28.50
N PRO A 218 11.47 0.18 -29.69
CA PRO A 218 12.61 0.90 -30.26
C PRO A 218 13.08 2.05 -29.37
N PHE A 219 14.38 2.38 -29.37
CA PHE A 219 14.92 3.45 -28.52
C PHE A 219 14.25 4.81 -28.75
N GLU A 220 13.85 5.13 -29.97
CA GLU A 220 13.16 6.37 -30.31
C GLU A 220 11.78 6.48 -29.65
N LYS A 221 11.17 5.36 -29.27
CA LYS A 221 9.93 5.30 -28.49
C LYS A 221 10.17 5.26 -26.99
N VAL A 222 11.42 5.40 -26.51
CA VAL A 222 11.75 5.40 -25.08
C VAL A 222 12.43 6.70 -24.67
N CYS A 223 11.80 7.45 -23.75
CA CYS A 223 12.46 8.58 -23.08
C CYS A 223 13.23 8.09 -21.85
N ALA A 224 14.51 7.77 -22.04
CA ALA A 224 15.42 7.38 -20.95
C ALA A 224 16.17 8.56 -20.30
N ASP A 225 16.11 9.77 -20.88
CA ASP A 225 16.63 10.98 -20.24
C ASP A 225 15.60 11.57 -19.28
N HIS A 226 15.96 11.62 -18.00
CA HIS A 226 15.15 12.20 -16.95
C HIS A 226 14.84 13.69 -17.14
N THR A 227 15.71 14.47 -17.79
CA THR A 227 15.49 15.92 -17.98
C THR A 227 14.35 16.13 -18.97
N ARG A 228 14.45 15.46 -20.13
CA ARG A 228 13.37 15.44 -21.12
C ARG A 228 12.08 14.84 -20.55
N LEU A 229 12.17 13.76 -19.79
CA LEU A 229 11.00 13.14 -19.16
C LEU A 229 10.31 14.11 -18.18
N SER A 230 11.08 14.86 -17.40
CA SER A 230 10.56 15.87 -16.46
C SER A 230 9.74 16.94 -17.17
N GLN A 231 10.18 17.35 -18.37
CA GLN A 231 9.43 18.30 -19.20
C GLN A 231 8.12 17.69 -19.72
N ILE A 232 8.14 16.43 -20.15
CA ILE A 232 6.94 15.71 -20.63
C ILE A 232 5.91 15.57 -19.50
N ILE A 233 6.33 15.19 -18.29
CA ILE A 233 5.41 14.95 -17.17
C ILE A 233 4.92 16.25 -16.50
N ALA A 234 5.55 17.39 -16.78
CA ALA A 234 5.15 18.69 -16.26
C ALA A 234 4.12 19.42 -17.15
N ALA A 235 3.98 19.01 -18.42
CA ALA A 235 3.03 19.56 -19.39
C ALA A 235 1.62 19.00 -19.19
#